data_AF-A0A3S0E0Z2-F1
#
_entry.id   AF-A0A3S0E0Z2-F1
#
_cell.length_a   1.000
_cell.length_b   1.000
_cell.length_c   1.000
_cell.angle_alpha   90.00
_cell.angle_beta   90.00
_cell.angle_gamma   90.00
#
_symmetry.space_group_name_H-M   'P 1'
#
loop_
_entity.id
_entity.type
_entity.pdbx_description
1 polymer ?
#
loop_
_entity_poly.entity_id
_entity_poly.type
_entity_poly.pdbx_seq_one_letter_code
_entity_poly.pdbx_strand_id
1 'polypeptide(L)'
;ALGDGEVSLRREADGGRCAARAQETALAGVWIVQSLPADGGSGSEALEIAAAPSIAFGVWSGAGAPPARVAPGADVMNAPAVLTELEHRRQHFDPAAPAHVTNLSLLPFTPADHDWLGANLGRGPLTVLSRGYGNCRLAACALPNLWRVQYFNSMDTLILDTVELTALPEIVCAAPEDLADSRERLAEIRALYA
;
A
#
# COMPACT_ATOMS: atom_id res chain seq x y z
N ALA A 1 12.86 -9.85 21.72
CA ALA A 1 12.33 -8.99 20.65
C ALA A 1 11.44 -9.85 19.74
N LEU A 2 10.28 -9.36 19.29
CA LEU A 2 9.32 -10.13 18.49
C LEU A 2 9.76 -10.41 17.05
N GLY A 3 10.95 -9.93 16.66
CA GLY A 3 11.49 -10.05 15.30
C GLY A 3 10.77 -9.16 14.29
N ASP A 4 11.35 -9.03 13.10
CA ASP A 4 10.74 -8.29 11.99
C ASP A 4 10.08 -9.27 11.02
N GLY A 5 8.83 -8.98 10.68
CA GLY A 5 8.06 -9.67 9.66
C GLY A 5 8.33 -9.13 8.25
N GLU A 6 7.47 -9.55 7.34
CA GLU A 6 7.65 -9.32 5.91
C GLU A 6 7.11 -7.96 5.46
N VAL A 7 6.05 -7.49 6.13
CA VAL A 7 5.31 -6.28 5.73
C VAL A 7 5.69 -5.07 6.59
N SER A 8 5.94 -3.94 5.92
CA SER A 8 6.18 -2.65 6.57
C SER A 8 5.45 -1.53 5.85
N LEU A 9 4.93 -0.59 6.61
CA LEU A 9 4.15 0.54 6.12
C LEU A 9 4.79 1.84 6.58
N ARG A 10 4.76 2.83 5.71
CA ARG A 10 5.21 4.19 6.01
C ARG A 10 4.17 5.18 5.53
N ARG A 11 3.67 5.99 6.46
CA ARG A 11 2.77 7.09 6.19
C ARG A 11 3.53 8.41 6.22
N GLU A 12 3.36 9.19 5.18
CA GLU A 12 3.90 10.54 5.02
C GLU A 12 2.83 11.57 5.38
N ALA A 13 3.27 12.65 6.02
CA ALA A 13 2.52 13.90 6.15
C ALA A 13 2.87 14.84 5.00
N ASP A 14 2.11 15.93 4.90
CA ASP A 14 2.41 17.03 3.99
C ASP A 14 3.87 17.47 4.12
N GLY A 15 4.52 17.68 2.97
CA GLY A 15 5.94 18.00 2.88
C GLY A 15 6.88 16.78 2.93
N GLY A 16 6.36 15.55 2.85
CA GLY A 16 7.17 14.33 2.71
C GLY A 16 7.79 13.82 4.02
N ARG A 17 7.47 14.45 5.15
CA ARG A 17 7.90 13.99 6.49
C ARG A 17 7.18 12.69 6.82
N CYS A 18 7.88 11.74 7.42
CA CYS A 18 7.25 10.53 7.95
C CYS A 18 6.38 10.88 9.17
N ALA A 19 5.08 10.59 9.10
CA ALA A 19 4.11 10.84 10.16
C ALA A 19 3.84 9.59 11.01
N ALA A 20 3.92 8.41 10.39
CA ALA A 20 3.79 7.15 11.10
C ALA A 20 4.49 6.01 10.34
N ARG A 21 4.83 4.95 11.07
CA ARG A 21 5.38 3.70 10.55
C ARG A 21 4.69 2.53 11.21
N ALA A 22 4.57 1.42 10.49
CA ALA A 22 4.23 0.15 11.07
C ALA A 22 5.17 -0.92 10.54
N GLN A 23 5.60 -1.81 11.41
CA GLN A 23 6.39 -2.98 11.07
C GLN A 23 5.66 -4.20 11.62
N GLU A 24 5.29 -5.12 10.74
CA GLU A 24 4.81 -6.43 11.18
C GLU A 24 5.94 -7.14 11.89
N THR A 25 5.63 -7.89 12.95
CA THR A 25 6.63 -8.71 13.64
C THR A 25 6.77 -10.08 12.97
N ALA A 26 7.61 -10.96 13.50
CA ALA A 26 7.65 -12.35 13.02
C ALA A 26 6.35 -13.14 13.29
N LEU A 27 5.38 -12.55 13.99
CA LEU A 27 4.02 -13.03 14.15
C LEU A 27 3.11 -12.20 13.25
N ALA A 28 2.50 -12.84 12.25
CA ALA A 28 1.60 -12.20 11.32
C ALA A 28 0.42 -11.53 12.04
N GLY A 29 0.07 -10.32 11.61
CA GLY A 29 -0.97 -9.51 12.22
C GLY A 29 -0.64 -8.94 13.61
N VAL A 30 0.60 -9.09 14.08
CA VAL A 30 1.12 -8.37 15.24
C VAL A 30 2.05 -7.27 14.73
N TRP A 31 1.72 -6.02 15.02
CA TRP A 31 2.35 -4.84 14.43
C TRP A 31 2.95 -3.94 15.51
N ILE A 32 4.14 -3.43 15.26
CA ILE A 32 4.71 -2.29 16.00
C ILE A 32 4.39 -1.03 15.22
N VAL A 33 3.55 -0.16 15.79
CA VAL A 33 3.10 1.09 15.18
C VAL A 33 3.72 2.27 15.90
N GLN A 34 4.42 3.11 15.13
CA GLN A 34 5.10 4.31 15.62
C GLN A 34 4.45 5.55 15.03
N SER A 35 4.01 6.48 15.87
CA SER A 35 3.56 7.81 15.48
C SER A 35 4.67 8.83 15.68
N LEU A 36 4.89 9.67 14.67
CA LEU A 36 5.97 10.66 14.60
C LEU A 36 5.34 12.05 14.46
N PRO A 37 5.06 12.74 15.59
CA PRO A 37 4.35 14.01 15.55
C PRO A 37 5.21 15.12 14.91
N ALA A 38 4.51 16.06 14.27
CA ALA A 38 5.13 17.08 13.42
C ALA A 38 5.94 18.13 14.21
N ASP A 39 5.59 18.33 15.47
CA ASP A 39 6.14 19.33 16.39
C ASP A 39 7.44 18.86 17.08
N GLY A 40 7.94 17.66 16.74
CA GLY A 40 9.12 17.08 17.38
C GLY A 40 8.85 16.60 18.80
N GLY A 41 7.59 16.50 19.21
CA GLY A 41 7.19 15.87 20.46
C GLY A 41 7.61 14.39 20.51
N SER A 42 7.53 13.80 21.71
CA SER A 42 7.79 12.37 21.86
C SER A 42 6.78 11.57 21.05
N GLY A 43 7.27 10.85 20.05
CA GLY A 43 6.46 9.86 19.33
C GLY A 43 5.92 8.79 20.27
N SER A 44 4.84 8.14 19.87
CA SER A 44 4.29 7.00 20.57
C SER A 44 4.62 5.72 19.81
N GLU A 45 4.90 4.65 20.55
CA GLU A 45 4.99 3.30 20.01
C GLU A 45 3.89 2.45 20.65
N ALA A 46 3.17 1.68 19.84
CA ALA A 46 2.12 0.79 20.29
C ALA A 46 2.25 -0.57 19.58
N LEU A 47 1.87 -1.62 20.30
CA LEU A 47 1.65 -2.93 19.70
C LEU A 47 0.18 -3.03 19.29
N GLU A 48 -0.08 -3.37 18.03
CA GLU A 48 -1.42 -3.60 17.51
C GLU A 48 -1.58 -5.06 17.08
N ILE A 49 -2.76 -5.63 17.31
CA ILE A 49 -3.13 -6.97 16.85
C ILE A 49 -4.31 -6.82 15.90
N ALA A 50 -4.06 -6.95 14.61
CA ALA A 50 -5.04 -6.77 13.55
C ALA A 50 -4.52 -7.36 12.23
N ALA A 51 -5.44 -7.68 11.31
CA ALA A 51 -5.06 -8.12 9.97
C ALA A 51 -4.19 -7.07 9.23
N ALA A 52 -4.48 -5.78 9.41
CA ALA A 52 -3.66 -4.67 8.94
C ALA A 52 -3.56 -3.59 10.03
N PRO A 53 -2.45 -2.85 10.12
CA PRO A 53 -2.26 -1.86 11.17
C PRO A 53 -3.16 -0.65 10.95
N SER A 54 -3.49 0.07 12.02
CA SER A 54 -4.37 1.24 12.01
C SER A 54 -3.95 2.31 10.99
N ILE A 55 -2.64 2.44 10.74
CA ILE A 55 -2.08 3.42 9.79
C ILE A 55 -2.42 3.15 8.33
N ALA A 56 -2.84 1.91 8.01
CA ALA A 56 -3.31 1.51 6.67
C ALA A 56 -4.70 2.06 6.35
N PHE A 57 -5.43 2.58 7.34
CA PHE A 57 -6.79 3.10 7.18
C PHE A 57 -6.81 4.63 7.18
N GLY A 58 -7.87 5.19 6.58
CA GLY A 58 -8.05 6.64 6.48
C GLY A 58 -6.89 7.33 5.75
N VAL A 59 -6.23 6.63 4.81
CA VAL A 59 -5.04 7.09 4.07
C VAL A 59 -5.29 8.45 3.41
N TRP A 60 -6.43 8.59 2.75
CA TRP A 60 -6.83 9.81 2.06
C TRP A 60 -7.67 10.77 2.92
N SER A 61 -7.80 10.51 4.23
CA SER A 61 -8.49 11.44 5.13
C SER A 61 -7.70 12.75 5.19
N GLY A 62 -8.36 13.86 4.86
CA GLY A 62 -7.70 15.16 4.76
C GLY A 62 -6.79 15.33 3.55
N ALA A 63 -6.80 14.39 2.58
CA ALA A 63 -6.08 14.57 1.33
C ALA A 63 -6.60 15.80 0.59
N GLY A 64 -5.67 16.58 0.03
CA GLY A 64 -5.99 17.74 -0.79
C GLY A 64 -6.67 17.37 -2.11
N ALA A 65 -6.89 18.38 -2.95
CA ALA A 65 -7.41 18.16 -4.29
C ALA A 65 -6.50 17.17 -5.06
N PRO A 66 -7.08 16.33 -5.94
CA PRO A 66 -6.31 15.45 -6.80
C PRO A 66 -5.31 16.25 -7.64
N PRO A 67 -4.21 15.62 -8.13
CA PRO A 67 -3.24 16.30 -8.96
C PRO A 67 -3.90 16.93 -10.18
N ALA A 68 -3.40 18.09 -10.60
CA ALA A 68 -3.83 18.72 -11.84
C ALA A 68 -3.56 17.77 -13.00
N ARG A 69 -4.56 17.58 -13.87
CA ARG A 69 -4.41 16.67 -15.02
C ARG A 69 -3.35 17.18 -15.98
N VAL A 70 -2.50 16.26 -16.42
CA VAL A 70 -1.48 16.52 -17.44
C VAL A 70 -2.04 16.05 -18.77
N ALA A 71 -2.02 16.91 -19.79
CA ALA A 71 -2.42 16.52 -21.14
C ALA A 71 -1.46 15.46 -21.71
N PRO A 72 -1.94 14.48 -22.50
CA PRO A 72 -1.07 13.48 -23.11
C PRO A 72 -0.13 14.13 -24.13
N GLY A 73 1.14 13.72 -24.08
CA GLY A 73 2.13 14.06 -25.11
C GLY A 73 1.94 13.23 -26.38
N ALA A 74 2.71 13.53 -27.44
CA ALA A 74 2.59 12.84 -28.72
C ALA A 74 2.90 11.32 -28.65
N ASP A 75 3.77 10.91 -27.72
CA ASP A 75 4.19 9.51 -27.54
C ASP A 75 3.33 8.72 -26.54
N VAL A 76 2.31 9.38 -25.96
CA VAL A 76 1.33 8.77 -25.05
C VAL A 76 0.19 8.21 -25.89
N MET A 77 -0.09 6.92 -25.74
CA MET A 77 -1.02 6.19 -26.60
C MET A 77 -2.16 5.57 -25.79
N ASN A 78 -1.84 4.63 -24.89
CA ASN A 78 -2.83 3.76 -24.26
C ASN A 78 -3.19 4.20 -22.84
N ALA A 79 -2.30 4.93 -22.15
CA ALA A 79 -2.54 5.38 -20.79
C ALA A 79 -3.81 6.26 -20.59
N PRO A 80 -4.21 7.14 -21.53
CA PRO A 80 -5.40 7.97 -21.36
C PRO A 80 -6.69 7.17 -21.25
N ALA A 81 -6.81 6.06 -21.99
CA ALA A 81 -7.96 5.17 -21.90
C ALA A 81 -8.03 4.48 -20.53
N VAL A 82 -6.88 4.01 -20.03
CA VAL A 82 -6.78 3.40 -18.69
C VAL A 82 -7.17 4.39 -17.60
N LEU A 83 -6.66 5.62 -17.65
CA LEU A 83 -7.02 6.66 -16.67
C LEU A 83 -8.53 6.92 -16.69
N THR A 84 -9.12 7.01 -17.89
CA THR A 84 -10.57 7.22 -18.06
C THR A 84 -11.38 6.08 -17.45
N GLU A 85 -10.98 4.83 -17.67
CA GLU A 85 -11.63 3.66 -17.05
C GLU A 85 -11.54 3.71 -15.52
N LEU A 86 -10.34 3.92 -14.98
CA LEU A 86 -10.11 3.97 -13.53
C LEU A 86 -10.98 5.03 -12.86
N GLU A 87 -11.09 6.21 -13.48
CA GLU A 87 -11.91 7.30 -12.95
C GLU A 87 -13.41 7.01 -13.02
N HIS A 88 -13.86 6.44 -14.12
CA HIS A 88 -15.25 6.01 -14.26
C HIS A 88 -15.61 4.97 -13.18
N ARG A 89 -14.73 3.99 -12.93
CA ARG A 89 -14.93 2.99 -11.87
C ARG A 89 -14.90 3.61 -10.48
N ARG A 90 -14.02 4.57 -10.23
CA ARG A 90 -13.95 5.29 -8.95
C ARG A 90 -15.21 6.06 -8.60
N GLN A 91 -15.92 6.60 -9.58
CA GLN A 91 -17.22 7.25 -9.36
C GLN A 91 -18.27 6.29 -8.78
N HIS A 92 -18.09 4.99 -9.00
CA HIS A 92 -18.97 3.91 -8.55
C HIS A 92 -18.27 3.00 -7.53
N PHE A 93 -17.27 3.52 -6.82
CA PHE A 93 -16.50 2.72 -5.87
C PHE A 93 -17.39 2.23 -4.72
N ASP A 94 -17.35 0.93 -4.48
CA ASP A 94 -17.95 0.27 -3.33
C ASP A 94 -16.84 -0.45 -2.54
N PRO A 95 -16.56 -0.08 -1.28
CA PRO A 95 -15.54 -0.73 -0.47
C PRO A 95 -15.84 -2.21 -0.15
N ALA A 96 -17.08 -2.66 -0.32
CA ALA A 96 -17.45 -4.07 -0.14
C ALA A 96 -17.28 -4.91 -1.43
N ALA A 97 -17.09 -4.26 -2.59
CA ALA A 97 -16.87 -4.97 -3.84
C ALA A 97 -15.44 -5.54 -3.93
N PRO A 98 -15.23 -6.63 -4.69
CA PRO A 98 -13.88 -7.14 -4.96
C PRO A 98 -13.00 -6.07 -5.61
N ALA A 99 -11.69 -6.12 -5.33
CA ALA A 99 -10.71 -5.22 -5.92
C ALA A 99 -10.78 -5.26 -7.45
N HIS A 100 -10.85 -4.08 -8.08
CA HIS A 100 -10.68 -3.99 -9.53
C HIS A 100 -9.20 -3.80 -9.83
N VAL A 101 -8.61 -4.77 -10.56
CA VAL A 101 -7.19 -4.79 -10.89
C VAL A 101 -7.00 -4.49 -12.38
N THR A 102 -6.28 -3.41 -12.68
CA THR A 102 -5.80 -3.11 -14.03
C THR A 102 -4.33 -3.55 -14.15
N ASN A 103 -4.08 -4.60 -14.94
CA ASN A 103 -2.73 -5.10 -15.19
C ASN A 103 -2.04 -4.30 -16.30
N LEU A 104 -1.16 -3.39 -15.90
CA LEU A 104 -0.44 -2.51 -16.83
C LEU A 104 0.60 -3.29 -17.65
N SER A 105 1.19 -4.35 -17.09
CA SER A 105 2.19 -5.18 -17.79
C SER A 105 1.60 -5.99 -18.95
N LEU A 106 0.29 -6.21 -18.99
CA LEU A 106 -0.39 -6.84 -20.12
C LEU A 106 -0.83 -5.85 -21.20
N LEU A 107 -0.78 -4.55 -20.92
CA LEU A 107 -1.12 -3.51 -21.86
C LEU A 107 0.12 -3.11 -22.67
N PRO A 108 -0.05 -2.72 -23.95
CA PRO A 108 1.05 -2.23 -24.77
C PRO A 108 1.43 -0.79 -24.38
N PHE A 109 1.98 -0.61 -23.18
CA PHE A 109 2.42 0.69 -22.68
C PHE A 109 3.79 1.06 -23.23
N THR A 110 3.91 2.29 -23.72
CA THR A 110 5.22 2.91 -23.95
C THR A 110 5.80 3.44 -22.62
N PRO A 111 7.10 3.76 -22.54
CA PRO A 111 7.65 4.48 -21.39
C PRO A 111 6.89 5.80 -21.11
N ALA A 112 6.49 6.51 -22.17
CA ALA A 112 5.69 7.73 -22.05
C ALA A 112 4.29 7.48 -21.45
N ASP A 113 3.65 6.34 -21.77
CA ASP A 113 2.40 5.92 -21.13
C ASP A 113 2.57 5.70 -19.62
N HIS A 114 3.64 5.01 -19.20
CA HIS A 114 3.92 4.78 -17.79
C HIS A 114 4.17 6.08 -17.02
N ASP A 115 4.99 6.97 -17.57
CA ASP A 115 5.32 8.26 -16.96
C ASP A 115 4.06 9.14 -16.86
N TRP A 116 3.30 9.22 -17.95
CA TRP A 116 2.08 10.02 -18.00
C TRP A 116 1.01 9.51 -17.06
N LEU A 117 0.78 8.19 -17.00
CA LEU A 117 -0.17 7.60 -16.06
C LEU A 117 0.28 7.84 -14.62
N GLY A 118 1.56 7.62 -14.32
CA GLY A 118 2.12 7.85 -13.00
C GLY A 118 1.94 9.29 -12.52
N ALA A 119 2.17 10.27 -13.39
CA ALA A 119 1.97 11.68 -13.09
C ALA A 119 0.50 12.02 -12.77
N ASN A 120 -0.45 11.45 -13.53
CA ASN A 120 -1.88 11.71 -13.33
C ASN A 120 -2.48 10.95 -12.14
N LEU A 121 -1.97 9.76 -11.81
CA LEU A 121 -2.36 9.04 -10.59
C LEU A 121 -1.80 9.74 -9.34
N GLY A 122 -0.60 10.32 -9.46
CA GLY A 122 0.10 11.00 -8.39
C GLY A 122 0.54 10.06 -7.25
N ARG A 123 1.24 10.62 -6.27
CA ARG A 123 1.70 9.89 -5.08
C ARG A 123 0.83 10.23 -3.88
N GLY A 124 0.27 9.21 -3.27
CA GLY A 124 -0.47 9.29 -2.02
C GLY A 124 0.44 9.17 -0.80
N PRO A 125 -0.14 9.26 0.41
CA PRO A 125 0.63 9.39 1.64
C PRO A 125 1.10 8.06 2.22
N LEU A 126 0.73 6.91 1.68
CA LEU A 126 1.10 5.61 2.23
C LEU A 126 1.90 4.79 1.22
N THR A 127 3.03 4.26 1.68
CA THR A 127 3.81 3.24 0.96
C THR A 127 3.89 1.98 1.79
N VAL A 128 3.80 0.82 1.14
CA VAL A 128 3.95 -0.50 1.75
C VAL A 128 5.08 -1.25 1.06
N LEU A 129 5.89 -1.94 1.84
CA LEU A 129 6.88 -2.89 1.35
C LEU A 129 6.55 -4.25 1.93
N SER A 130 6.39 -5.25 1.08
CA SER A 130 6.32 -6.66 1.50
C SER A 130 7.53 -7.40 0.96
N ARG A 131 8.31 -8.01 1.85
CA ARG A 131 9.58 -8.70 1.54
C ARG A 131 9.45 -10.23 1.50
N GLY A 132 8.22 -10.75 1.51
CA GLY A 132 7.90 -12.17 1.49
C GLY A 132 8.13 -12.88 0.16
N TYR A 133 7.39 -13.97 -0.05
CA TYR A 133 7.41 -14.72 -1.30
C TYR A 133 6.74 -13.91 -2.43
N GLY A 134 7.52 -13.01 -3.04
CA GLY A 134 7.05 -12.00 -3.98
C GLY A 134 7.28 -10.61 -3.40
N ASN A 135 8.52 -10.12 -3.51
CA ASN A 135 8.88 -8.76 -3.09
C ASN A 135 7.97 -7.77 -3.81
N CYS A 136 7.12 -7.06 -3.08
CA CYS A 136 6.20 -6.11 -3.68
C CYS A 136 6.30 -4.73 -3.00
N ARG A 137 6.09 -3.72 -3.84
CA ARG A 137 6.06 -2.32 -3.42
C ARG A 137 4.69 -1.79 -3.76
N LEU A 138 4.00 -1.29 -2.76
CA LEU A 138 2.71 -0.63 -2.94
C LEU A 138 2.84 0.84 -2.61
N ALA A 139 2.14 1.65 -3.37
CA ALA A 139 1.94 3.05 -3.06
C ALA A 139 0.47 3.39 -3.25
N ALA A 140 -0.13 4.04 -2.25
CA ALA A 140 -1.37 4.76 -2.44
C ALA A 140 -1.13 5.83 -3.51
N CYS A 141 -2.07 5.98 -4.44
CA CYS A 141 -2.08 7.09 -5.38
C CYS A 141 -2.61 8.36 -4.69
N ALA A 142 -2.40 9.52 -5.31
CA ALA A 142 -3.03 10.77 -4.82
C ALA A 142 -4.55 10.72 -4.97
N LEU A 143 -5.03 9.89 -5.90
CA LEU A 143 -6.43 9.58 -6.11
C LEU A 143 -6.93 8.54 -5.08
N PRO A 144 -7.97 8.86 -4.27
CA PRO A 144 -8.54 7.93 -3.30
C PRO A 144 -8.87 6.55 -3.84
N ASN A 145 -8.55 5.53 -3.02
CA ASN A 145 -8.77 4.10 -3.22
C ASN A 145 -8.00 3.49 -4.40
N LEU A 146 -7.13 4.26 -5.07
CA LEU A 146 -6.20 3.71 -6.05
C LEU A 146 -4.86 3.40 -5.41
N TRP A 147 -4.34 2.23 -5.75
CA TRP A 147 -3.04 1.74 -5.33
C TRP A 147 -2.26 1.32 -6.55
N ARG A 148 -0.98 1.69 -6.62
CA ARG A 148 -0.04 1.07 -7.54
C ARG A 148 0.64 -0.07 -6.81
N VAL A 149 0.55 -1.27 -7.36
CA VAL A 149 1.12 -2.50 -6.79
C VAL A 149 2.10 -3.09 -7.79
N GLN A 150 3.37 -3.13 -7.38
CA GLN A 150 4.49 -3.56 -8.22
C GLN A 150 5.15 -4.78 -7.60
N TYR A 151 5.24 -5.86 -8.37
CA TYR A 151 5.87 -7.11 -7.96
C TYR A 151 7.23 -7.26 -8.62
N PHE A 152 8.20 -7.72 -7.84
CA PHE A 152 9.58 -7.90 -8.25
C PHE A 152 9.99 -9.35 -8.05
N ASN A 153 10.84 -9.86 -8.94
CA ASN A 153 11.50 -11.14 -8.74
C ASN A 153 12.67 -11.04 -7.73
N SER A 154 13.37 -12.15 -7.51
CA SER A 154 14.53 -12.21 -6.60
C SER A 154 15.73 -11.36 -7.05
N MET A 155 15.76 -10.89 -8.29
CA MET A 155 16.80 -10.03 -8.86
C MET A 155 16.36 -8.54 -8.91
N ASP A 156 15.32 -8.17 -8.16
CA ASP A 156 14.71 -6.82 -8.13
C ASP A 156 14.23 -6.32 -9.51
N THR A 157 13.89 -7.23 -10.41
CA THR A 157 13.32 -6.90 -11.71
C THR A 157 11.80 -6.88 -11.61
N LEU A 158 11.16 -5.79 -12.07
CA LEU A 158 9.70 -5.66 -12.13
C LEU A 158 9.12 -6.74 -13.05
N ILE A 159 8.22 -7.56 -12.50
CA ILE A 159 7.55 -8.66 -13.24
C ILE A 159 6.06 -8.41 -13.44
N LEU A 160 5.44 -7.58 -12.61
CA LEU A 160 4.03 -7.22 -12.71
C LEU A 160 3.82 -5.82 -12.12
N ASP A 161 3.18 -4.95 -12.90
CA ASP A 161 2.75 -3.61 -12.49
C ASP A 161 1.24 -3.51 -12.64
N THR A 162 0.56 -3.19 -11.55
CA THR A 162 -0.90 -3.13 -11.49
C THR A 162 -1.36 -1.86 -10.82
N VAL A 163 -2.55 -1.40 -11.22
CA VAL A 163 -3.30 -0.38 -10.49
C VAL A 163 -4.55 -1.04 -9.95
N GLU A 164 -4.72 -0.99 -8.64
CA GLU A 164 -5.84 -1.61 -7.94
C GLU A 164 -6.76 -0.54 -7.37
N LEU A 165 -8.06 -0.66 -7.67
CA LEU A 165 -9.12 0.10 -7.03
C LEU A 165 -9.72 -0.74 -5.89
N THR A 166 -9.34 -0.42 -4.65
CA THR A 166 -9.74 -1.13 -3.44
C THR A 166 -9.60 -0.24 -2.20
N ALA A 167 -10.35 -0.55 -1.14
CA ALA A 167 -10.21 0.14 0.14
C ALA A 167 -8.82 -0.12 0.77
N LEU A 168 -8.35 -1.36 0.67
CA LEU A 168 -7.03 -1.80 1.10
C LEU A 168 -6.63 -3.04 0.29
N PRO A 169 -5.43 -3.08 -0.32
CA PRO A 169 -4.95 -4.25 -1.05
C PRO A 169 -4.79 -5.44 -0.11
N GLU A 170 -5.19 -6.61 -0.58
CA GLU A 170 -5.20 -7.85 0.21
C GLU A 170 -3.81 -8.20 0.74
N ILE A 171 -2.76 -7.91 -0.04
CA ILE A 171 -1.35 -8.15 0.33
C ILE A 171 -0.85 -7.33 1.53
N VAL A 172 -1.61 -6.33 1.98
CA VAL A 172 -1.33 -5.58 3.22
C VAL A 172 -1.90 -6.29 4.44
N CYS A 173 -2.87 -7.19 4.25
CA CYS A 173 -3.57 -7.87 5.31
C CYS A 173 -2.93 -9.25 5.59
N ALA A 174 -2.69 -9.55 6.86
CA ALA A 174 -2.42 -10.92 7.30
C ALA A 174 -3.66 -11.78 7.05
N ALA A 175 -3.45 -12.97 6.45
CA ALA A 175 -4.53 -13.89 6.18
C ALA A 175 -5.10 -14.47 7.49
N PRO A 176 -6.39 -14.88 7.53
CA PRO A 176 -6.98 -15.51 8.71
C PRO A 176 -6.19 -16.72 9.23
N GLU A 177 -5.60 -17.50 8.32
CA GLU A 177 -4.75 -18.65 8.63
C GLU A 177 -3.46 -18.21 9.33
N ASP A 178 -2.76 -17.20 8.80
CA ASP A 178 -1.52 -16.67 9.40
C ASP A 178 -1.77 -16.06 10.80
N LEU A 179 -2.93 -15.44 10.99
CA LEU A 179 -3.37 -14.94 12.29
C LEU A 179 -3.61 -16.07 13.29
N ALA A 180 -4.22 -17.17 12.84
CA ALA A 180 -4.47 -18.35 13.66
C ALA A 180 -3.16 -19.02 14.08
N ASP A 181 -2.22 -19.19 13.16
CA ASP A 181 -0.89 -19.75 13.41
C ASP A 181 -0.09 -18.86 14.37
N SER A 182 -0.16 -17.54 14.19
CA SER A 182 0.50 -16.56 15.06
C SER A 182 -0.04 -16.60 16.48
N ARG A 183 -1.35 -16.82 16.65
CA ARG A 183 -1.97 -17.01 17.97
C ARG A 183 -1.44 -18.26 18.67
N GLU A 184 -1.30 -19.37 17.94
CA GLU A 184 -0.75 -20.62 18.50
C GLU A 184 0.70 -20.43 18.93
N ARG A 185 1.53 -19.87 18.05
CA ARG A 185 2.94 -19.56 18.32
C ARG A 185 3.11 -18.62 19.51
N LEU A 186 2.24 -17.61 19.65
CA LEU A 186 2.27 -16.71 20.80
C LEU A 186 1.92 -17.43 22.12
N ALA A 187 0.99 -18.40 22.08
CA ALA A 187 0.65 -19.20 23.25
C ALA A 187 1.81 -20.10 23.69
N GLU A 188 2.52 -20.70 22.74
CA GLU A 188 3.74 -21.48 23.00
C GLU A 188 4.85 -20.63 23.64
N ILE A 189 5.13 -19.46 23.06
CA ILE A 189 6.10 -18.50 23.62
C ILE A 189 5.72 -18.15 25.05
N ARG A 190 4.45 -17.82 25.30
CA ARG A 190 3.98 -17.48 26.66
C ARG A 190 4.18 -18.63 27.64
N ALA A 191 3.99 -19.89 27.22
CA ALA A 191 4.19 -21.05 28.08
C ALA A 191 5.66 -21.29 28.47
N LEU A 192 6.62 -20.88 27.64
CA LEU A 192 8.05 -20.98 27.94
C LEU A 192 8.53 -19.95 28.97
N TYR A 193 7.79 -18.87 29.18
CA TYR A 193 8.11 -17.80 30.13
C TYR A 193 7.15 -17.75 31.33
N ALA A 194 6.27 -18.74 31.49
CA ALA A 194 5.37 -18.90 32.63
C ALA A 194 6.04 -19.77 33.72
#